data_AF-A0A956R8B0-F1
#
_entry.id   AF-A0A956R8B0-F1
#
_cell.length_a   1.000
_cell.length_b   1.000
_cell.length_c   1.000
_cell.angle_alpha   90.00
_cell.angle_beta   90.00
_cell.angle_gamma   90.00
#
_symmetry.space_group_name_H-M   'P 1'
#
loop_
_entity.id
_entity.type
_entity.pdbx_description
1 polymer ?
#
loop_
_entity_poly.entity_id
_entity_poly.type
_entity_poly.pdbx_seq_one_letter_code
_entity_poly.pdbx_strand_id
1 'polypeptide(L)'
;RSCEVEGLDERCMLVGGVPQWAGCITPLVLSFDASPVIMEPSPAASFDIMDAGGCVSTDWPTAATPWLALDRDGDGLVETGAELFGSGTRMPDGRHAGDGFEALSELDTDGDGKITRADERFDELVLWSDVDRDKRGTALELEPLSARGILSIELDYRSTPRCDARGNCEIERARFRFIDGVGSVGRGEVVDVHLACQ
;
A
#
# COMPACT_ATOMS: atom_id res chain seq x y z
N ARG A 1 6.86 -4.22 22.94
CA ARG A 1 5.83 -3.96 23.97
C ARG A 1 6.04 -2.50 24.37
N SER A 2 5.19 -1.55 24.04
CA SER A 2 3.75 -1.58 23.76
C SER A 2 3.43 -0.46 22.77
N CYS A 3 2.54 -0.75 21.83
CA CYS A 3 1.62 0.24 21.31
C CYS A 3 0.57 0.43 22.40
N GLU A 4 0.47 1.62 22.99
CA GLU A 4 -0.66 1.98 23.84
C GLU A 4 -1.27 3.25 23.28
N VAL A 5 -2.50 3.12 22.82
CA VAL A 5 -3.35 4.22 22.39
C VAL A 5 -4.11 4.67 23.64
N GLU A 6 -3.72 5.81 24.21
CA GLU A 6 -4.62 6.74 24.90
C GLU A 6 -3.90 8.09 25.05
N GLY A 7 -4.46 9.17 24.48
CA GLY A 7 -3.89 10.52 24.52
C GLY A 7 -2.96 10.82 23.35
N LEU A 8 -3.54 10.86 22.15
CA LEU A 8 -2.90 11.08 20.84
C LEU A 8 -2.01 12.34 20.81
N ASP A 9 -0.69 12.14 20.76
CA ASP A 9 0.24 13.08 20.09
C ASP A 9 0.82 12.34 18.86
N GLU A 10 -0.06 12.13 17.89
CA GLU A 10 0.13 11.38 16.63
C GLU A 10 0.94 12.20 15.63
N ARG A 11 2.28 12.16 15.72
CA ARG A 11 3.13 12.83 14.74
C ARG A 11 4.28 11.95 14.30
N CYS A 12 4.51 11.93 12.99
CA CYS A 12 5.85 11.68 12.43
C CYS A 12 6.79 12.73 13.03
N MET A 13 7.61 12.33 14.00
CA MET A 13 8.54 13.24 14.66
C MET A 13 9.93 13.07 14.07
N LEU A 14 10.53 14.15 13.58
CA LEU A 14 11.95 14.15 13.24
C LEU A 14 12.77 14.23 14.54
N VAL A 15 13.29 13.10 15.01
CA VAL A 15 14.20 13.03 16.17
C VAL A 15 15.62 12.93 15.66
N GLY A 16 16.35 14.04 15.71
CA GLY A 16 17.75 14.11 15.24
C GLY A 16 17.90 14.04 13.72
N GLY A 17 16.88 14.46 12.95
CA GLY A 17 16.85 14.36 11.49
C GLY A 17 16.49 12.96 10.97
N VAL A 18 16.23 12.02 11.89
CA VAL A 18 15.70 10.68 11.59
C VAL A 18 14.22 10.70 11.96
N PRO A 19 13.31 10.33 11.04
CA PRO A 19 11.92 10.20 11.40
C PRO A 19 11.75 9.06 12.42
N GLN A 20 10.99 9.31 13.48
CA GLN A 20 10.57 8.32 14.45
C GLN A 20 9.05 8.21 14.40
N TRP A 21 8.58 6.97 14.38
CA TRP A 21 7.23 6.63 13.97
C TRP A 21 6.47 5.97 15.11
N ALA A 22 5.31 6.55 15.46
CA ALA A 22 4.25 5.89 16.22
C ALA A 22 2.94 6.15 15.46
N GLY A 23 2.32 5.09 14.90
CA GLY A 23 1.04 5.18 14.19
C GLY A 23 1.12 5.54 12.69
N CYS A 24 1.97 4.86 11.91
CA CYS A 24 2.03 5.12 10.46
C CYS A 24 0.84 4.57 9.70
N ILE A 25 0.42 5.32 8.69
CA ILE A 25 -0.37 4.88 7.55
C ILE A 25 0.60 4.30 6.51
N THR A 26 0.55 2.98 6.25
CA THR A 26 1.58 2.25 5.46
C THR A 26 1.03 1.49 4.23
N PRO A 27 0.22 2.09 3.35
CA PRO A 27 -0.30 1.40 2.18
C PRO A 27 0.81 1.04 1.18
N LEU A 28 0.64 -0.07 0.46
CA LEU A 28 1.54 -0.47 -0.62
C LEU A 28 1.14 0.13 -1.98
N VAL A 29 2.12 0.65 -2.72
CA VAL A 29 1.97 1.05 -4.14
C VAL A 29 2.86 0.21 -5.06
N LEU A 30 2.53 0.18 -6.35
CA LEU A 30 3.38 -0.40 -7.39
C LEU A 30 4.05 0.67 -8.25
N SER A 31 5.38 0.63 -8.31
CA SER A 31 6.22 1.37 -9.25
C SER A 31 6.67 0.47 -10.39
N PHE A 32 6.16 0.73 -11.60
CA PHE A 32 6.55 0.02 -12.83
C PHE A 32 7.75 0.69 -13.49
N ASP A 33 8.71 -0.11 -13.97
CA ASP A 33 9.86 0.35 -14.75
C ASP A 33 10.66 1.50 -14.09
N ALA A 34 10.78 1.45 -12.76
CA ALA A 34 11.42 2.48 -11.93
C ALA A 34 10.82 3.89 -12.07
N SER A 35 9.53 3.97 -12.44
CA SER A 35 8.78 5.22 -12.44
C SER A 35 8.66 5.77 -11.00
N PRO A 36 8.84 7.08 -10.79
CA PRO A 36 8.81 7.65 -9.44
C PRO A 36 7.43 7.49 -8.79
N VAL A 37 7.41 7.19 -7.49
CA VAL A 37 6.21 7.34 -6.67
C VAL A 37 6.01 8.82 -6.39
N ILE A 38 4.89 9.38 -6.84
CA ILE A 38 4.56 10.79 -6.66
C ILE A 38 3.27 10.89 -5.85
N MET A 39 3.38 11.50 -4.67
CA MET A 39 2.24 11.85 -3.82
C MET A 39 1.86 13.32 -4.09
N GLU A 40 0.61 13.56 -4.49
CA GLU A 40 0.08 14.88 -4.76
C GLU A 40 -0.98 15.27 -3.72
N PRO A 41 -1.12 16.57 -3.37
CA PRO A 41 -2.24 17.02 -2.57
C PRO A 41 -3.56 16.75 -3.28
N SER A 42 -4.47 16.04 -2.61
CA SER A 42 -5.83 15.78 -3.09
C SER A 42 -6.86 16.05 -1.97
N PRO A 43 -7.12 17.33 -1.63
CA PRO A 43 -7.98 17.69 -0.51
C PRO A 43 -9.48 17.57 -0.80
N ALA A 44 -9.87 17.30 -2.05
CA ALA A 44 -11.28 17.23 -2.46
C ALA A 44 -11.99 15.99 -1.90
N ALA A 45 -11.24 14.96 -1.52
CA ALA A 45 -11.74 13.73 -0.92
C ALA A 45 -10.83 13.32 0.25
N SER A 46 -11.38 12.58 1.21
CA SER A 46 -10.64 12.00 2.34
C SER A 46 -10.77 10.48 2.31
N PHE A 47 -9.70 9.78 2.65
CA PHE A 47 -9.70 8.32 2.78
C PHE A 47 -9.02 7.96 4.11
N ASP A 48 -9.75 7.28 4.99
CA ASP A 48 -9.24 6.85 6.29
C ASP A 48 -8.51 5.51 6.13
N ILE A 49 -7.19 5.59 5.97
CA ILE A 49 -6.36 4.39 5.77
C ILE A 49 -6.24 3.57 7.05
N MET A 50 -6.45 4.15 8.23
CA MET A 50 -6.41 3.40 9.49
C MET A 50 -7.71 2.64 9.77
N ASP A 51 -8.80 3.01 9.07
CA ASP A 51 -10.16 2.54 9.37
C ASP A 51 -10.50 2.67 10.86
N ALA A 52 -10.09 3.80 11.45
CA ALA A 52 -10.11 4.03 12.90
C ALA A 52 -10.61 5.43 13.30
N GLY A 53 -11.01 6.26 12.34
CA GLY A 53 -11.52 7.62 12.56
C GLY A 53 -10.47 8.64 13.02
N GLY A 54 -9.19 8.36 12.74
CA GLY A 54 -8.03 9.14 13.22
C GLY A 54 -7.34 9.96 12.13
N CYS A 55 -6.01 9.87 12.07
CA CYS A 55 -5.18 10.51 11.05
C CYS A 55 -5.68 10.25 9.62
N VAL A 56 -5.95 11.32 8.86
CA VAL A 56 -6.32 11.26 7.44
C VAL A 56 -5.24 11.95 6.61
N SER A 57 -4.62 11.23 5.68
CA SER A 57 -3.78 11.85 4.66
C SER A 57 -4.65 12.45 3.56
N THR A 58 -4.41 13.71 3.19
CA THR A 58 -5.01 14.26 1.96
C THR A 58 -4.13 14.05 0.72
N ASP A 59 -2.86 13.67 0.92
CA ASP A 59 -1.94 13.34 -0.15
C ASP A 59 -2.27 11.96 -0.73
N TRP A 60 -2.18 11.86 -2.06
CA TRP A 60 -2.63 10.69 -2.82
C TRP A 60 -1.68 10.40 -3.98
N PRO A 61 -1.42 9.13 -4.33
CA PRO A 61 -0.57 8.82 -5.46
C PRO A 61 -1.26 9.22 -6.75
N THR A 62 -0.45 9.56 -7.75
CA THR A 62 -0.97 9.73 -9.12
C THR A 62 -1.47 8.39 -9.67
N ALA A 63 -2.41 8.41 -10.62
CA ALA A 63 -2.90 7.19 -11.30
C ALA A 63 -1.81 6.35 -12.00
N ALA A 64 -0.60 6.89 -12.20
CA ALA A 64 0.54 6.13 -12.71
C ALA A 64 1.15 5.19 -11.65
N THR A 65 0.80 5.36 -10.37
CA THR A 65 1.32 4.63 -9.21
C THR A 65 0.14 4.02 -8.45
N PRO A 66 -0.39 2.88 -8.91
CA PRO A 66 -1.56 2.29 -8.28
C PRO A 66 -1.26 1.76 -6.88
N TRP A 67 -2.29 1.80 -6.04
CA TRP A 67 -2.32 1.03 -4.79
C TRP A 67 -2.40 -0.47 -5.10
N LEU A 68 -1.81 -1.29 -4.22
CA LEU A 68 -2.16 -2.70 -4.11
C LEU A 68 -3.34 -2.82 -3.15
N ALA A 69 -4.41 -3.49 -3.57
CA ALA A 69 -5.62 -3.63 -2.78
C ALA A 69 -6.23 -5.03 -2.91
N LEU A 70 -7.12 -5.31 -1.97
CA LEU A 70 -7.95 -6.51 -1.90
C LEU A 70 -9.30 -6.10 -1.31
N ASP A 71 -10.34 -6.20 -2.13
CA ASP A 71 -11.74 -6.07 -1.70
C ASP A 71 -12.02 -7.22 -0.70
N ARG A 72 -12.08 -6.86 0.58
CA ARG A 72 -12.18 -7.85 1.68
C ARG A 72 -13.63 -8.14 2.07
N ASP A 73 -14.55 -7.23 1.81
CA ASP A 73 -15.97 -7.40 2.15
C ASP A 73 -16.83 -7.85 0.95
N GLY A 74 -16.27 -7.82 -0.25
CA GLY A 74 -16.81 -8.39 -1.47
C GLY A 74 -17.87 -7.52 -2.14
N ASP A 75 -17.84 -6.22 -1.90
CA ASP A 75 -18.82 -5.28 -2.47
C ASP A 75 -18.45 -4.76 -3.88
N GLY A 76 -17.25 -5.10 -4.36
CA GLY A 76 -16.72 -4.74 -5.67
C GLY A 76 -16.03 -3.37 -5.69
N LEU A 77 -15.74 -2.79 -4.54
CA LEU A 77 -15.11 -1.49 -4.38
C LEU A 77 -13.80 -1.59 -3.60
N VAL A 78 -13.09 -0.46 -3.51
CA VAL A 78 -12.04 -0.22 -2.52
C VAL A 78 -12.31 1.14 -1.91
N GLU A 79 -12.91 1.18 -0.73
CA GLU A 79 -13.36 2.43 -0.09
C GLU A 79 -12.86 2.59 1.36
N THR A 80 -12.14 1.60 1.90
CA THR A 80 -11.60 1.64 3.26
C THR A 80 -10.13 1.27 3.35
N GLY A 81 -9.46 1.76 4.41
CA GLY A 81 -8.09 1.39 4.72
C GLY A 81 -7.86 -0.10 4.96
N ALA A 82 -8.91 -0.83 5.38
CA ALA A 82 -8.86 -2.27 5.59
C ALA A 82 -8.61 -3.04 4.29
N GLU A 83 -8.94 -2.46 3.14
CA GLU A 83 -8.82 -3.06 1.81
C GLU A 83 -7.46 -2.79 1.14
N LEU A 84 -6.75 -1.76 1.61
CA LEU A 84 -5.34 -1.57 1.29
C LEU A 84 -4.46 -2.51 2.13
N PHE A 85 -3.23 -2.75 1.67
CA PHE A 85 -2.23 -3.50 2.44
C PHE A 85 -1.39 -2.55 3.27
N GLY A 86 -1.50 -2.61 4.59
CA GLY A 86 -0.81 -1.72 5.50
C GLY A 86 -1.37 -1.76 6.91
N SER A 87 -1.08 -0.73 7.69
CA SER A 87 -1.58 -0.55 9.05
C SER A 87 -3.10 -0.51 9.18
N GLY A 88 -3.86 -0.26 8.10
CA GLY A 88 -5.32 -0.44 8.07
C GLY A 88 -5.77 -1.90 8.09
N THR A 89 -4.91 -2.83 7.66
CA THR A 89 -5.24 -4.26 7.56
C THR A 89 -5.33 -4.90 8.94
N ARG A 90 -6.43 -5.62 9.19
CA ARG A 90 -6.61 -6.51 10.35
C ARG A 90 -5.98 -7.88 10.06
N MET A 91 -5.01 -8.27 10.87
CA MET A 91 -4.37 -9.59 10.81
C MET A 91 -5.27 -10.66 11.46
N PRO A 92 -5.04 -11.98 11.20
CA PRO A 92 -5.83 -13.06 11.78
C PRO A 92 -5.85 -13.13 13.30
N ASP A 93 -4.82 -12.61 13.97
CA ASP A 93 -4.74 -12.52 15.44
C ASP A 93 -5.50 -11.30 16.02
N GLY A 94 -6.16 -10.52 15.16
CA GLY A 94 -6.98 -9.36 15.50
C GLY A 94 -6.20 -8.04 15.62
N ARG A 95 -4.86 -8.06 15.54
CA ARG A 95 -4.07 -6.83 15.56
C ARG A 95 -4.03 -6.17 14.17
N HIS A 96 -3.59 -4.92 14.12
CA HIS A 96 -3.24 -4.29 12.84
C HIS A 96 -1.86 -4.76 12.37
N ALA A 97 -1.67 -4.87 11.05
CA ALA A 97 -0.34 -5.06 10.50
C ALA A 97 0.60 -3.90 10.90
N GLY A 98 1.88 -4.22 11.10
CA GLY A 98 2.92 -3.26 11.40
C GLY A 98 3.40 -2.48 10.18
N ASP A 99 3.31 -3.11 9.00
CA ASP A 99 3.63 -2.53 7.69
C ASP A 99 2.83 -3.26 6.58
N GLY A 100 2.90 -2.74 5.35
CA GLY A 100 2.19 -3.29 4.20
C GLY A 100 2.70 -4.66 3.74
N PHE A 101 3.99 -4.97 3.95
CA PHE A 101 4.54 -6.28 3.61
C PHE A 101 4.09 -7.36 4.60
N GLU A 102 3.97 -7.04 5.89
CA GLU A 102 3.36 -7.92 6.88
C GLU A 102 1.89 -8.22 6.51
N ALA A 103 1.12 -7.19 6.14
CA ALA A 103 -0.26 -7.37 5.67
C ALA A 103 -0.32 -8.27 4.43
N LEU A 104 0.58 -8.08 3.47
CA LEU A 104 0.62 -8.87 2.24
C LEU A 104 1.06 -10.32 2.49
N SER A 105 1.94 -10.55 3.47
CA SER A 105 2.48 -11.89 3.79
C SER A 105 1.42 -12.89 4.25
N GLU A 106 0.24 -12.43 4.69
CA GLU A 106 -0.89 -13.31 4.99
C GLU A 106 -1.34 -14.14 3.77
N LEU A 107 -1.10 -13.63 2.56
CA LEU A 107 -1.51 -14.27 1.33
C LEU A 107 -0.49 -15.27 0.77
N ASP A 108 0.69 -15.40 1.38
CA ASP A 108 1.70 -16.40 0.99
C ASP A 108 1.33 -17.76 1.60
N THR A 109 0.53 -18.51 0.85
CA THR A 109 -0.07 -19.77 1.33
C THR A 109 0.86 -20.97 1.20
N ASP A 110 1.85 -20.89 0.31
CA ASP A 110 2.86 -21.95 0.15
C ASP A 110 4.18 -21.67 0.91
N GLY A 111 4.35 -20.45 1.43
CA GLY A 111 5.44 -20.04 2.31
C GLY A 111 6.77 -19.85 1.57
N ASP A 112 6.74 -19.58 0.27
CA ASP A 112 7.95 -19.43 -0.56
C ASP A 112 8.57 -18.01 -0.51
N GLY A 113 7.91 -17.08 0.20
CA GLY A 113 8.31 -15.70 0.35
C GLY A 113 7.91 -14.81 -0.82
N LYS A 114 6.95 -15.24 -1.64
CA LYS A 114 6.43 -14.50 -2.79
C LYS A 114 4.92 -14.66 -2.89
N ILE A 115 4.27 -13.62 -3.38
CA ILE A 115 2.88 -13.68 -3.82
C ILE A 115 2.85 -14.00 -5.30
N THR A 116 2.33 -15.17 -5.66
CA THR A 116 2.25 -15.70 -7.02
C THR A 116 0.90 -16.37 -7.27
N ARG A 117 0.63 -16.82 -8.50
CA ARG A 117 -0.58 -17.59 -8.83
C ARG A 117 -0.69 -18.95 -8.12
N ALA A 118 0.36 -19.39 -7.43
CA ALA A 118 0.28 -20.57 -6.57
C ALA A 118 -0.53 -20.28 -5.29
N ASP A 119 -0.68 -19.02 -4.92
CA ASP A 119 -1.39 -18.61 -3.72
C ASP A 119 -2.90 -18.56 -3.91
N GLU A 120 -3.62 -19.04 -2.89
CA GLU A 120 -5.08 -19.24 -2.97
C GLU A 120 -5.85 -17.97 -3.36
N ARG A 121 -5.38 -16.80 -2.92
CA ARG A 121 -6.06 -15.52 -3.11
C ARG A 121 -5.39 -14.58 -4.11
N PHE A 122 -4.42 -15.06 -4.89
CA PHE A 122 -3.70 -14.23 -5.85
C PHE A 122 -4.63 -13.54 -6.87
N ASP A 123 -5.64 -14.27 -7.35
CA ASP A 123 -6.57 -13.77 -8.36
C ASP A 123 -7.58 -12.74 -7.82
N GLU A 124 -7.64 -12.54 -6.50
CA GLU A 124 -8.46 -11.50 -5.85
C GLU A 124 -7.73 -10.16 -5.75
N LEU A 125 -6.40 -10.14 -5.93
CA LEU A 125 -5.60 -8.92 -5.84
C LEU A 125 -5.82 -8.00 -7.03
N VAL A 126 -5.98 -6.72 -6.74
CA VAL A 126 -6.18 -5.67 -7.73
C VAL A 126 -5.19 -4.51 -7.56
N LEU A 127 -4.93 -3.83 -8.66
CA LEU A 127 -4.31 -2.53 -8.71
C LEU A 127 -5.39 -1.47 -8.77
N TRP A 128 -5.36 -0.52 -7.85
CA TRP A 128 -6.28 0.61 -7.87
C TRP A 128 -5.57 1.88 -8.34
N SER A 129 -5.94 2.34 -9.54
CA SER A 129 -5.49 3.61 -10.10
C SER A 129 -6.64 4.63 -10.03
N ASP A 130 -6.63 5.49 -9.01
CA ASP A 130 -7.63 6.55 -8.84
C ASP A 130 -7.46 7.62 -9.93
N VAL A 131 -8.24 7.53 -11.00
CA VAL A 131 -8.13 8.38 -12.20
C VAL A 131 -8.99 9.63 -12.09
N ASP A 132 -10.12 9.57 -11.39
CA ASP A 132 -11.03 10.70 -11.24
C ASP A 132 -10.84 11.49 -9.91
N ARG A 133 -9.98 10.98 -9.03
CA ARG A 133 -9.53 11.58 -7.77
C ARG A 133 -10.64 11.65 -6.70
N ASP A 134 -11.62 10.75 -6.76
CA ASP A 134 -12.70 10.69 -5.78
C ASP A 134 -12.37 9.82 -4.54
N LYS A 135 -11.23 9.11 -4.58
CA LYS A 135 -10.75 8.17 -3.55
C LYS A 135 -11.73 7.01 -3.28
N ARG A 136 -12.42 6.54 -4.32
CA ARG A 136 -13.29 5.37 -4.28
C ARG A 136 -12.93 4.43 -5.44
N GLY A 137 -12.27 3.32 -5.13
CA GLY A 137 -11.95 2.30 -6.12
C GLY A 137 -13.21 1.68 -6.69
N THR A 138 -13.48 1.91 -7.97
CA THR A 138 -14.58 1.28 -8.71
C THR A 138 -14.04 0.35 -9.79
N ALA A 139 -14.88 -0.52 -10.35
CA ALA A 139 -14.47 -1.46 -11.39
C ALA A 139 -13.82 -0.82 -12.64
N LEU A 140 -13.98 0.49 -12.88
CA LEU A 140 -13.29 1.21 -13.97
C LEU A 140 -11.84 1.60 -13.61
N GLU A 141 -11.50 1.58 -12.32
CA GLU A 141 -10.21 1.96 -11.75
C GLU A 141 -9.41 0.78 -11.19
N LEU A 142 -10.08 -0.38 -11.05
CA LEU A 142 -9.49 -1.61 -10.52
C LEU A 142 -9.04 -2.52 -11.67
N GLU A 143 -7.76 -2.87 -11.66
CA GLU A 143 -7.15 -3.80 -12.62
C GLU A 143 -6.62 -5.05 -11.88
N PRO A 144 -7.15 -6.26 -12.17
CA PRO A 144 -6.61 -7.48 -11.56
C PRO A 144 -5.11 -7.67 -11.85
N LEU A 145 -4.35 -8.15 -10.87
CA LEU A 145 -2.91 -8.43 -11.03
C LEU A 145 -2.62 -9.35 -12.23
N SER A 146 -3.47 -10.36 -12.41
CA SER A 146 -3.39 -11.32 -13.50
C SER A 146 -3.61 -10.67 -14.87
N ALA A 147 -4.49 -9.66 -14.96
CA ALA A 147 -4.76 -8.88 -16.16
C ALA A 147 -3.62 -7.91 -16.49
N ARG A 148 -3.04 -7.28 -15.47
CA ARG A 148 -1.82 -6.45 -15.61
C ARG A 148 -0.56 -7.26 -15.92
N GLY A 149 -0.65 -8.59 -15.86
CA GLY A 149 0.46 -9.48 -16.15
C GLY A 149 1.47 -9.62 -15.02
N ILE A 150 1.11 -9.28 -13.77
CA ILE A 150 1.97 -9.52 -12.60
C ILE A 150 2.19 -11.03 -12.45
N LEU A 151 3.46 -11.42 -12.29
CA LEU A 151 3.90 -12.81 -12.18
C LEU A 151 4.26 -13.19 -10.74
N SER A 152 4.90 -12.27 -10.01
CA SER A 152 5.37 -12.50 -8.65
C SER A 152 5.64 -11.18 -7.95
N ILE A 153 5.23 -11.03 -6.70
CA ILE A 153 5.65 -9.97 -5.79
C ILE A 153 6.51 -10.63 -4.70
N GLU A 154 7.74 -10.17 -4.51
CA GLU A 154 8.61 -10.66 -3.43
C GLU A 154 8.18 -10.05 -2.08
N LEU A 155 8.25 -10.83 -1.00
CA LEU A 155 7.98 -10.34 0.37
C LEU A 155 9.26 -9.89 1.09
N ASP A 156 10.43 -10.37 0.67
CA ASP A 156 11.72 -9.89 1.19
C ASP A 156 11.97 -8.45 0.69
N TYR A 157 11.90 -7.50 1.61
CA TYR A 157 12.06 -6.08 1.33
C TYR A 157 13.37 -5.52 1.88
N ARG A 158 13.78 -4.40 1.29
CA ARG A 158 14.85 -3.55 1.82
C ARG A 158 14.26 -2.22 2.29
N SER A 159 14.76 -1.71 3.40
CA SER A 159 14.43 -0.35 3.85
C SER A 159 15.43 0.65 3.29
N THR A 160 14.96 1.59 2.47
CA THR A 160 15.78 2.70 1.96
C THR A 160 14.93 3.97 1.96
N PRO A 161 14.81 4.62 3.13
CA PRO A 161 13.92 5.76 3.32
C PRO A 161 14.17 6.89 2.33
N ARG A 162 13.10 7.37 1.69
CA ARG A 162 13.07 8.58 0.86
C ARG A 162 11.81 9.34 1.17
N CYS A 163 11.95 10.58 1.64
CA CYS A 163 10.81 11.42 1.97
C CYS A 163 10.73 12.62 1.05
N ASP A 164 9.51 13.05 0.74
CA ASP A 164 9.26 14.31 0.05
C ASP A 164 9.19 15.49 1.03
N ALA A 165 9.00 16.70 0.49
CA ALA A 165 8.90 17.92 1.29
C ALA A 165 7.58 18.05 2.07
N ARG A 166 6.60 17.17 1.80
CA ARG A 166 5.30 17.12 2.47
C ARG A 166 5.27 16.10 3.61
N GLY A 167 6.33 15.30 3.75
CA GLY A 167 6.50 14.32 4.82
C GLY A 167 6.03 12.92 4.46
N ASN A 168 5.64 12.66 3.21
CA ASN A 168 5.36 11.31 2.75
C ASN A 168 6.69 10.61 2.46
N CYS A 169 6.82 9.36 2.91
CA CYS A 169 8.07 8.62 2.79
C CYS A 169 7.88 7.27 2.13
N GLU A 170 8.70 6.94 1.15
CA GLU A 170 8.90 5.58 0.65
C GLU A 170 9.95 4.89 1.54
N ILE A 171 9.58 3.86 2.31
CA ILE A 171 10.50 3.24 3.29
C ILE A 171 10.92 1.85 2.81
N GLU A 172 10.02 0.87 2.85
CA GLU A 172 10.26 -0.51 2.43
C GLU A 172 10.04 -0.68 0.93
N ARG A 173 10.88 -1.50 0.29
CA ARG A 173 10.72 -1.86 -1.13
C ARG A 173 11.05 -3.31 -1.38
N ALA A 174 10.19 -3.99 -2.12
CA ALA A 174 10.44 -5.33 -2.66
C ALA A 174 10.22 -5.34 -4.17
N ARG A 175 10.80 -6.33 -4.86
CA ARG A 175 10.69 -6.41 -6.33
C ARG A 175 9.42 -7.15 -6.72
N PHE A 176 8.85 -6.80 -7.86
CA PHE A 176 7.90 -7.66 -8.56
C PHE A 176 8.33 -7.88 -10.01
N ARG A 177 7.78 -8.93 -10.63
CA ARG A 177 7.95 -9.23 -12.05
C ARG A 177 6.60 -9.20 -12.74
N PHE A 178 6.58 -8.74 -13.98
CA PHE A 178 5.37 -8.69 -14.79
C PHE A 178 5.68 -8.94 -16.27
N ILE A 179 4.66 -9.27 -17.05
CA ILE A 179 4.74 -9.29 -18.52
C ILE A 179 4.33 -7.91 -19.04
N ASP A 180 5.24 -7.24 -19.75
CA ASP A 180 4.96 -5.93 -20.35
C ASP A 180 4.07 -6.02 -21.60
N GLY A 181 3.70 -4.86 -22.15
CA GLY A 181 2.83 -4.76 -23.32
C GLY A 181 3.40 -5.37 -24.62
N VAL A 182 4.68 -5.75 -24.64
CA VAL A 182 5.32 -6.44 -25.78
C VAL A 182 5.64 -7.90 -25.48
N GLY A 183 5.19 -8.43 -24.33
CA GLY A 183 5.33 -9.83 -23.94
C GLY A 183 6.66 -10.17 -23.27
N SER A 184 7.48 -9.18 -22.91
CA SER A 184 8.76 -9.39 -22.21
C SER A 184 8.57 -9.34 -20.70
N VAL A 185 9.48 -10.00 -19.96
CA VAL A 185 9.46 -9.96 -18.49
C VAL A 185 10.08 -8.64 -18.01
N GLY A 186 9.22 -7.73 -17.54
CA GLY A 186 9.58 -6.49 -16.85
C GLY A 186 9.83 -6.69 -15.36
N ARG A 187 10.31 -5.61 -14.71
CA ARG A 187 10.53 -5.56 -13.26
C ARG A 187 10.00 -4.24 -12.72
N GLY A 188 9.40 -4.29 -11.55
CA GLY A 188 9.02 -3.12 -10.78
C GLY A 188 9.33 -3.28 -9.31
N GLU A 189 8.94 -2.30 -8.52
CA GLU A 189 9.04 -2.32 -7.07
C GLU A 189 7.65 -2.12 -6.44
N VAL A 190 7.31 -2.97 -5.48
CA VAL A 190 6.28 -2.66 -4.49
C VAL A 190 6.94 -1.79 -3.44
N VAL A 191 6.29 -0.69 -3.09
CA VAL A 191 6.82 0.32 -2.17
C VAL A 191 5.82 0.53 -1.06
N ASP A 192 6.27 0.40 0.18
CA ASP A 192 5.51 0.82 1.35
C ASP A 192 5.69 2.32 1.54
N VAL A 193 4.57 3.06 1.44
CA VAL A 193 4.56 4.51 1.62
C VAL A 193 3.98 4.86 2.99
N HIS A 194 4.71 5.69 3.72
CA HIS A 194 4.35 6.22 5.02
C HIS A 194 3.81 7.63 4.81
N LEU A 195 2.50 7.79 4.97
CA LEU A 195 1.84 9.05 4.65
C LEU A 195 1.80 10.00 5.85
N ALA A 196 2.01 11.28 5.58
CA ALA A 196 1.90 12.31 6.60
C ALA A 196 0.42 12.63 6.90
N CYS A 197 0.08 12.70 8.19
CA CYS A 197 -1.18 13.26 8.64
C CYS A 197 -1.23 14.76 8.34
N GLN A 198 -2.38 15.26 7.89
CA GLN A 198 -2.59 16.68 7.58
C GLN A 198 -3.83 17.25 8.28
#